data_AF-A0A3D8MTP0-F1
#
_entry.id   AF-A0A3D8MTP0-F1
#
_cell.length_a   1.000
_cell.length_b   1.000
_cell.length_c   1.000
_cell.angle_alpha   90.00
_cell.angle_beta   90.00
_cell.angle_gamma   90.00
#
_symmetry.space_group_name_H-M   'P 1'
#
loop_
_entity.id
_entity.type
_entity.pdbx_description
1 polymer ?
#
loop_
_entity_poly.entity_id
_entity_poly.type
_entity_poly.pdbx_seq_one_letter_code
_entity_poly.pdbx_strand_id
1 'polypeptide(L)'
;MQCRAKRNNGDEPMVMRRQATFMKCSTYLSAVLGVAMLAGGCSEGVDEPDGDGQSTPVELRFRMVDAQGQDFRCGETGLELAGLNDVTPNDARLYLHDFHLITTAGELVPVALDPSSEWQHEGVVLLDFEDATEGCEFVIFGRPQTAQTNALVRGVAESQGPFEGVTFRLGVPIELNHIEAQSAPAPLNVTGMEHGQSAGRQFIRVAFYQEAQVNSPSYHLLSFRSVCDEAVIEGQAPDDARDCLKPNRADYRLSSQGFDPGEAEILIDLGELFSGYDVSQAGDDAQGFNAEGRVDCFSPLHAGDLPGGEEQAASIGAERCGRFYNPLGLDYESGRPQQGVTQSVFRIAE
;
A
#
# COMPACT_ATOMS: atom_id res chain seq x y z
N MET A 1 4.74 -78.20 3.26
CA MET A 1 4.88 -78.33 4.74
C MET A 1 3.83 -77.45 5.42
N GLN A 2 3.66 -77.62 6.74
CA GLN A 2 2.49 -77.31 7.57
C GLN A 2 1.97 -75.85 7.63
N CYS A 3 0.76 -75.72 8.16
CA CYS A 3 -0.04 -74.51 8.37
C CYS A 3 0.27 -73.75 9.68
N ARG A 4 0.06 -72.42 9.68
CA ARG A 4 -0.70 -71.61 10.69
C ARG A 4 -0.54 -70.11 10.32
N ALA A 5 -1.54 -69.24 10.13
CA ALA A 5 -2.92 -69.05 10.61
C ALA A 5 -3.09 -68.04 11.77
N LYS A 6 -4.17 -67.23 11.64
CA LYS A 6 -4.63 -66.06 12.46
C LYS A 6 -3.83 -64.77 12.16
N ARG A 7 -4.40 -63.55 12.16
CA ARG A 7 -5.78 -63.01 12.40
C ARG A 7 -5.88 -61.54 11.88
N ASN A 8 -7.00 -60.79 11.75
CA ASN A 8 -8.47 -60.96 11.89
C ASN A 8 -9.19 -59.78 11.16
N ASN A 9 -10.41 -59.97 10.62
CA ASN A 9 -11.48 -58.99 10.26
C ASN A 9 -11.12 -57.80 9.31
N GLY A 10 -11.91 -57.40 8.30
CA GLY A 10 -13.37 -57.48 8.08
C GLY A 10 -14.06 -56.24 8.67
N ASP A 11 -15.07 -55.60 8.07
CA ASP A 11 -15.73 -55.77 6.76
C ASP A 11 -16.57 -54.50 6.45
N GLU A 12 -16.87 -54.26 5.16
CA GLU A 12 -17.95 -53.39 4.61
C GLU A 12 -17.94 -51.84 4.80
N PRO A 13 -18.58 -51.09 3.86
CA PRO A 13 -18.47 -49.62 3.77
C PRO A 13 -19.61 -48.86 4.45
N MET A 14 -19.32 -47.70 5.07
CA MET A 14 -20.34 -46.85 5.68
C MET A 14 -20.87 -45.78 4.71
N VAL A 15 -22.17 -45.81 4.46
CA VAL A 15 -22.90 -44.87 3.58
C VAL A 15 -22.91 -43.45 4.16
N MET A 16 -22.47 -42.46 3.37
CA MET A 16 -22.62 -41.04 3.72
C MET A 16 -24.10 -40.65 3.84
N ARG A 17 -24.58 -40.41 5.07
CA ARG A 17 -25.85 -39.71 5.31
C ARG A 17 -25.63 -38.21 5.21
N ARG A 18 -26.06 -37.60 4.10
CA ARG A 18 -26.25 -36.14 4.02
C ARG A 18 -27.34 -35.72 5.00
N GLN A 19 -27.01 -34.94 6.02
CA GLN A 19 -28.00 -34.21 6.81
C GLN A 19 -28.17 -32.82 6.23
N ALA A 20 -29.32 -32.58 5.59
CA ALA A 20 -29.73 -31.26 5.13
C ALA A 20 -30.55 -30.59 6.24
N THR A 21 -29.97 -29.59 6.90
CA THR A 21 -30.66 -28.81 7.95
C THR A 21 -31.54 -27.76 7.29
N PHE A 22 -32.86 -28.02 7.21
CA PHE A 22 -33.84 -27.06 6.74
C PHE A 22 -34.00 -25.92 7.76
N MET A 23 -33.45 -24.74 7.46
CA MET A 23 -33.75 -23.52 8.21
C MET A 23 -35.11 -22.97 7.77
N LYS A 24 -36.08 -22.93 8.69
CA LYS A 24 -37.46 -22.52 8.39
C LYS A 24 -37.58 -21.00 8.38
N CYS A 25 -38.04 -20.45 7.25
CA CYS A 25 -38.52 -19.08 7.17
C CYS A 25 -39.76 -18.90 8.08
N SER A 26 -39.75 -17.87 8.93
CA SER A 26 -40.88 -17.54 9.82
C SER A 26 -41.32 -16.10 9.57
N THR A 27 -42.41 -15.96 8.83
CA THR A 27 -43.07 -14.68 8.56
C THR A 27 -43.89 -14.24 9.76
N TYR A 28 -43.48 -13.17 10.43
CA TYR A 28 -44.31 -12.52 11.45
C TYR A 28 -45.19 -11.45 10.81
N LEU A 29 -46.43 -11.84 10.51
CA LEU A 29 -47.51 -10.93 10.19
C LEU A 29 -48.17 -10.51 11.53
N SER A 30 -48.20 -9.22 11.84
CA SER A 30 -48.93 -8.69 13.00
C SER A 30 -49.56 -7.35 12.67
N ALA A 31 -50.88 -7.35 12.50
CA ALA A 31 -51.69 -6.15 12.38
C ALA A 31 -52.27 -5.81 13.74
N VAL A 32 -52.11 -4.56 14.20
CA VAL A 32 -52.87 -4.01 15.33
C VAL A 32 -53.46 -2.66 14.96
N LEU A 33 -54.77 -2.60 15.15
CA LEU A 33 -55.69 -1.46 15.16
C LEU A 33 -55.07 -0.09 15.50
N GLY A 34 -55.51 0.93 14.76
CA GLY A 34 -55.27 2.33 15.11
C GLY A 34 -56.16 2.84 16.24
N VAL A 35 -55.68 3.89 16.91
CA VAL A 35 -56.46 4.76 17.80
C VAL A 35 -56.29 6.19 17.30
N ALA A 36 -57.39 6.84 16.96
CA ALA A 36 -57.40 8.27 16.65
C ALA A 36 -57.67 9.07 17.94
N MET A 37 -56.81 10.03 18.27
CA MET A 37 -57.12 11.10 19.21
C MET A 37 -56.78 12.45 18.59
N LEU A 38 -57.71 13.40 18.74
CA LEU A 38 -57.57 14.80 18.33
C LEU A 38 -57.44 15.68 19.57
N ALA A 39 -56.25 16.21 19.79
CA ALA A 39 -55.94 17.42 20.55
C ALA A 39 -54.54 17.85 20.05
N GLY A 40 -54.30 19.10 19.68
CA GLY A 40 -54.38 20.27 20.54
C GLY A 40 -52.93 20.69 20.80
N GLY A 41 -52.41 21.61 20.01
CA GLY A 41 -50.96 21.71 19.79
C GLY A 41 -50.17 22.49 20.84
N CYS A 42 -48.87 22.21 20.85
CA CYS A 42 -47.78 23.18 21.04
C CYS A 42 -46.67 22.77 20.08
N SER A 43 -46.12 23.72 19.30
CA SER A 43 -44.89 23.49 18.55
C SER A 43 -43.70 23.70 19.49
N GLU A 44 -43.41 22.71 20.30
CA GLU A 44 -42.06 22.56 20.84
C GLU A 44 -41.22 22.07 19.65
N GLY A 45 -40.51 23.00 19.03
CA GLY A 45 -39.41 22.65 18.14
C GLY A 45 -38.45 21.82 18.98
N VAL A 46 -38.27 20.57 18.59
CA VAL A 46 -37.09 19.84 19.02
C VAL A 46 -35.95 20.56 18.32
N ASP A 47 -35.15 21.30 19.08
CA ASP A 47 -33.86 21.77 18.62
C ASP A 47 -33.05 20.50 18.30
N GLU A 48 -33.10 20.07 17.03
CA GLU A 48 -32.03 19.25 16.48
C GLU A 48 -30.74 20.02 16.76
N PRO A 49 -29.69 19.37 17.29
CA PRO A 49 -28.43 20.06 17.43
C PRO A 49 -27.95 20.36 16.02
N ASP A 50 -28.09 21.63 15.61
CA ASP A 50 -27.36 22.24 14.50
C ASP A 50 -25.87 22.19 14.83
N GLY A 51 -25.32 20.98 14.77
CA GLY A 51 -23.91 20.72 14.61
C GLY A 51 -23.55 21.15 13.21
N ASP A 52 -23.49 22.47 13.02
CA ASP A 52 -22.87 23.13 11.86
C ASP A 52 -21.35 22.93 12.01
N GLY A 53 -20.95 21.65 11.93
CA GLY A 53 -19.60 21.15 12.02
C GLY A 53 -18.81 21.80 10.90
N GLN A 54 -17.93 22.72 11.28
CA GLN A 54 -17.16 23.51 10.35
C GLN A 54 -16.15 22.62 9.65
N SER A 55 -16.58 22.03 8.53
CA SER A 55 -15.83 21.04 7.77
C SER A 55 -15.21 21.64 6.50
N THR A 56 -14.01 21.16 6.17
CA THR A 56 -13.32 21.45 4.91
C THR A 56 -13.22 20.16 4.08
N PRO A 57 -13.73 20.16 2.83
CA PRO A 57 -13.43 19.11 1.87
C PRO A 57 -11.94 19.02 1.55
N VAL A 58 -11.44 17.81 1.39
CA VAL A 58 -10.04 17.52 1.06
C VAL A 58 -10.00 16.80 -0.29
N GLU A 59 -9.23 17.34 -1.24
CA GLU A 59 -8.85 16.67 -2.49
C GLU A 59 -7.37 16.94 -2.77
N LEU A 60 -6.49 16.13 -2.17
CA LEU A 60 -5.05 16.23 -2.38
C LEU A 60 -4.70 15.54 -3.70
N ARG A 61 -4.01 16.27 -4.59
CA ARG A 61 -3.51 15.73 -5.86
C ARG A 61 -2.10 15.20 -5.68
N PHE A 62 -1.81 14.03 -6.24
CA PHE A 62 -0.48 13.47 -6.27
C PHE A 62 0.03 13.38 -7.70
N ARG A 63 1.30 13.67 -7.92
CA ARG A 63 2.00 13.38 -9.17
C ARG A 63 3.29 12.64 -8.88
N MET A 64 3.52 11.56 -9.59
CA MET A 64 4.80 10.84 -9.54
C MET A 64 5.70 11.37 -10.66
N VAL A 65 6.88 11.86 -10.30
CA VAL A 65 7.78 12.58 -11.20
C VAL A 65 9.23 12.14 -11.02
N ASP A 66 10.10 12.37 -12.00
CA ASP A 66 11.55 12.37 -11.79
C ASP A 66 12.07 13.70 -11.20
N ALA A 67 13.38 13.80 -11.01
CA ALA A 67 14.04 15.00 -10.47
C ALA A 67 13.92 16.25 -11.38
N GLN A 68 13.58 16.04 -12.65
CA GLN A 68 13.39 17.03 -13.69
C GLN A 68 11.93 17.52 -13.74
N GLY A 69 11.02 16.81 -13.05
CA GLY A 69 9.59 17.10 -12.99
C GLY A 69 8.77 16.46 -14.11
N GLN A 70 9.36 15.53 -14.88
CA GLN A 70 8.67 14.75 -15.91
C GLN A 70 7.78 13.71 -15.23
N ASP A 71 6.52 13.62 -15.66
CA ASP A 71 5.55 12.69 -15.10
C ASP A 71 5.89 11.23 -15.46
N PHE A 72 5.74 10.32 -14.48
CA PHE A 72 5.58 8.91 -14.74
C PHE A 72 4.21 8.69 -15.41
N ARG A 73 4.21 8.29 -16.69
CA ARG A 73 3.02 7.93 -17.45
C ARG A 73 3.32 6.81 -18.45
N CYS A 74 2.45 5.82 -18.50
CA CYS A 74 2.51 4.76 -19.49
C CYS A 74 2.53 5.34 -20.92
N GLY A 75 3.47 4.88 -21.75
CA GLY A 75 3.64 5.32 -23.14
C GLY A 75 4.42 6.63 -23.36
N GLU A 76 4.72 7.40 -22.31
CA GLU A 76 5.55 8.62 -22.44
C GLU A 76 7.06 8.31 -22.45
N THR A 77 7.84 9.24 -23.01
CA THR A 77 9.31 9.19 -23.10
C THR A 77 9.96 10.36 -22.34
N GLY A 78 11.28 10.32 -22.12
CA GLY A 78 12.02 11.38 -21.45
C GLY A 78 12.07 11.29 -19.92
N LEU A 79 11.54 10.21 -19.31
CA LEU A 79 11.68 9.96 -17.88
C LEU A 79 13.13 9.54 -17.55
N GLU A 80 13.77 10.19 -16.58
CA GLU A 80 15.14 9.89 -16.14
C GLU A 80 15.13 9.24 -14.74
N LEU A 81 15.51 7.96 -14.64
CA LEU A 81 15.51 7.21 -13.36
C LEU A 81 16.80 6.41 -13.15
N ALA A 82 17.33 6.47 -11.93
CA ALA A 82 18.44 5.63 -11.46
C ALA A 82 19.66 5.60 -12.42
N GLY A 83 20.04 6.75 -12.99
CA GLY A 83 21.15 6.87 -13.95
C GLY A 83 20.83 6.48 -15.40
N LEU A 84 19.59 6.09 -15.72
CA LEU A 84 19.10 5.91 -17.08
C LEU A 84 18.26 7.10 -17.53
N ASN A 85 18.35 7.39 -18.83
CA ASN A 85 17.48 8.35 -19.52
C ASN A 85 16.51 7.60 -20.42
N ASP A 86 15.38 8.22 -20.78
CA ASP A 86 14.35 7.62 -21.65
C ASP A 86 13.92 6.22 -21.19
N VAL A 87 13.70 6.05 -19.87
CA VAL A 87 13.16 4.78 -19.37
C VAL A 87 11.69 4.64 -19.73
N THR A 88 11.27 3.43 -20.04
CA THR A 88 9.86 3.06 -20.25
C THR A 88 9.19 2.79 -18.89
N PRO A 89 8.13 3.54 -18.53
CA PRO A 89 7.33 3.28 -17.33
C PRO A 89 6.59 1.94 -17.42
N ASN A 90 6.44 1.22 -16.30
CA ASN A 90 5.69 -0.05 -16.24
C ASN A 90 4.72 -0.17 -15.05
N ASP A 91 5.14 0.15 -13.84
CA ASP A 91 4.30 0.02 -12.63
C ASP A 91 4.64 1.14 -11.66
N ALA A 92 3.64 1.78 -11.06
CA ALA A 92 3.83 2.89 -10.14
C ALA A 92 2.65 2.99 -9.18
N ARG A 93 2.73 2.24 -8.08
CA ARG A 93 1.64 2.08 -7.13
C ARG A 93 2.15 2.17 -5.69
N LEU A 94 1.40 2.85 -4.83
CA LEU A 94 1.72 2.96 -3.41
C LEU A 94 0.49 3.08 -2.51
N TYR A 95 0.58 2.49 -1.33
CA TYR A 95 -0.43 2.71 -0.28
C TYR A 95 -0.02 3.86 0.63
N LEU A 96 -0.99 4.69 1.02
CA LEU A 96 -0.85 5.72 2.04
C LEU A 96 -1.99 5.59 3.08
N HIS A 97 -1.76 6.05 4.32
CA HIS A 97 -2.79 6.08 5.38
C HIS A 97 -2.57 7.21 6.38
N ASP A 98 -3.42 7.31 7.41
CA ASP A 98 -3.25 8.21 8.58
C ASP A 98 -3.21 9.72 8.25
N PHE A 99 -4.05 10.14 7.30
CA PHE A 99 -4.12 11.51 6.81
C PHE A 99 -4.64 12.50 7.86
N HIS A 100 -3.90 13.58 8.09
CA HIS A 100 -4.33 14.73 8.89
C HIS A 100 -3.93 16.04 8.21
N LEU A 101 -4.78 17.07 8.29
CA LEU A 101 -4.39 18.43 7.98
C LEU A 101 -3.66 19.07 9.16
N ILE A 102 -2.73 19.97 8.88
CA ILE A 102 -1.97 20.72 9.88
C ILE A 102 -2.55 22.13 9.94
N THR A 103 -3.08 22.58 11.08
CA THR A 103 -3.52 23.98 11.24
C THR A 103 -2.32 24.91 11.39
N THR A 104 -2.48 26.21 11.14
CA THR A 104 -1.41 27.21 11.41
C THR A 104 -1.05 27.36 12.90
N ALA A 105 -1.76 26.67 13.81
CA ALA A 105 -1.39 26.53 15.22
C ALA A 105 -0.54 25.27 15.50
N GLY A 106 -0.27 24.45 14.47
CA GLY A 106 0.46 23.19 14.54
C GLY A 106 -0.40 21.98 14.95
N GLU A 107 -1.71 22.15 15.13
CA GLU A 107 -2.64 21.07 15.50
C GLU A 107 -2.91 20.14 14.32
N LEU A 108 -3.12 18.85 14.58
CA LEU A 108 -3.47 17.85 13.57
C LEU A 108 -4.98 17.61 13.56
N VAL A 109 -5.63 17.82 12.43
CA VAL A 109 -7.06 17.56 12.19
C VAL A 109 -7.18 16.31 11.33
N PRO A 110 -7.71 15.18 11.83
CA PRO A 110 -7.86 13.96 11.03
C PRO A 110 -8.71 14.18 9.78
N VAL A 111 -8.33 13.55 8.67
CA VAL A 111 -9.12 13.52 7.43
C VAL A 111 -9.92 12.23 7.40
N ALA A 112 -11.25 12.34 7.48
CA ALA A 112 -12.16 11.24 7.21
C ALA A 112 -12.19 10.99 5.70
N LEU A 113 -11.55 9.92 5.24
CA LEU A 113 -11.50 9.57 3.82
C LEU A 113 -12.90 9.22 3.28
N ASP A 114 -13.17 9.66 2.04
CA ASP A 114 -14.40 9.33 1.31
C ASP A 114 -14.55 7.80 1.13
N PRO A 115 -15.56 7.17 1.76
CA PRO A 115 -15.77 5.72 1.71
C PRO A 115 -16.52 5.25 0.45
N SER A 116 -16.92 6.18 -0.44
CA SER A 116 -17.53 5.85 -1.73
C SER A 116 -16.52 5.66 -2.85
N SER A 117 -15.26 6.04 -2.63
CA SER A 117 -14.15 5.82 -3.56
C SER A 117 -13.68 4.35 -3.53
N GLU A 118 -13.60 3.70 -4.69
CA GLU A 118 -13.02 2.36 -4.82
C GLU A 118 -11.52 2.30 -4.43
N TRP A 119 -10.87 3.46 -4.38
CA TRP A 119 -9.46 3.62 -4.05
C TRP A 119 -9.18 3.86 -2.57
N GLN A 120 -10.21 3.90 -1.72
CA GLN A 120 -10.07 4.23 -0.30
C GLN A 120 -10.88 3.31 0.61
N HIS A 121 -10.26 2.77 1.67
CA HIS A 121 -10.94 1.90 2.63
C HIS A 121 -10.30 2.00 4.02
N GLU A 122 -11.12 2.19 5.06
CA GLU A 122 -10.71 2.21 6.47
C GLU A 122 -9.41 3.02 6.75
N GLY A 123 -9.32 4.22 6.18
CA GLY A 123 -8.19 5.13 6.38
C GLY A 123 -6.99 4.89 5.45
N VAL A 124 -7.07 3.90 4.54
CA VAL A 124 -6.05 3.58 3.52
C VAL A 124 -6.46 4.13 2.16
N VAL A 125 -5.48 4.62 1.40
CA VAL A 125 -5.62 4.97 -0.03
C VAL A 125 -4.60 4.18 -0.83
N LEU A 126 -4.99 3.67 -2.00
CA LEU A 126 -4.05 3.26 -3.05
C LEU A 126 -3.93 4.40 -4.07
N LEU A 127 -2.71 4.91 -4.23
CA LEU A 127 -2.36 5.73 -5.38
C LEU A 127 -1.84 4.80 -6.49
N ASP A 128 -2.31 5.04 -7.70
CA ASP A 128 -2.04 4.23 -8.88
C ASP A 128 -1.79 5.12 -10.09
N PHE A 129 -0.61 5.00 -10.68
CA PHE A 129 -0.14 5.76 -11.85
C PHE A 129 0.15 4.84 -13.05
N GLU A 130 -0.13 3.55 -12.97
CA GLU A 130 -0.14 2.65 -14.13
C GLU A 130 -1.58 2.40 -14.61
N ASP A 131 -1.78 2.36 -15.93
CA ASP A 131 -3.10 2.27 -16.56
C ASP A 131 -3.27 0.99 -17.39
N ALA A 132 -2.40 0.00 -17.20
CA ALA A 132 -2.29 -1.20 -18.00
C ALA A 132 -2.10 -0.99 -19.53
N THR A 133 -1.67 0.20 -20.00
CA THR A 133 -1.41 0.47 -21.43
C THR A 133 0.09 0.56 -21.77
N GLU A 134 0.42 0.44 -23.06
CA GLU A 134 1.79 0.62 -23.58
C GLU A 134 2.83 -0.17 -22.76
N GLY A 135 3.91 0.46 -22.29
CA GLY A 135 4.93 -0.20 -21.44
C GLY A 135 4.40 -0.77 -20.11
N CYS A 136 3.25 -0.30 -19.63
CA CYS A 136 2.58 -0.82 -18.43
C CYS A 136 1.76 -2.08 -18.69
N GLU A 137 1.37 -2.39 -19.94
CA GLU A 137 0.63 -3.63 -20.26
C GLU A 137 1.44 -4.91 -19.92
N PHE A 138 2.76 -4.78 -19.82
CA PHE A 138 3.67 -5.90 -19.60
C PHE A 138 3.71 -6.36 -18.13
N VAL A 139 3.32 -7.62 -17.89
CA VAL A 139 3.30 -8.24 -16.56
C VAL A 139 4.72 -8.60 -16.07
N ILE A 140 5.35 -7.74 -15.26
CA ILE A 140 6.62 -8.06 -14.59
C ILE A 140 6.39 -8.85 -13.29
N PHE A 141 7.10 -9.97 -13.12
CA PHE A 141 7.03 -10.88 -11.96
C PHE A 141 5.63 -11.46 -11.64
N GLY A 142 4.77 -11.61 -12.67
CA GLY A 142 3.46 -12.23 -12.52
C GLY A 142 2.43 -11.40 -11.74
N ARG A 143 2.68 -10.11 -11.54
CA ARG A 143 1.80 -9.20 -10.78
C ARG A 143 0.86 -8.44 -11.71
N PRO A 144 -0.48 -8.55 -11.53
CA PRO A 144 -1.44 -7.87 -12.39
C PRO A 144 -1.41 -6.33 -12.31
N GLN A 145 -1.75 -5.72 -13.43
CA GLN A 145 -1.97 -4.29 -13.63
C GLN A 145 -3.40 -3.88 -13.26
N THR A 146 -3.62 -2.57 -13.15
CA THR A 146 -4.93 -1.93 -12.97
C THR A 146 -5.22 -1.00 -14.15
N ALA A 147 -6.32 -1.21 -14.88
CA ALA A 147 -6.65 -0.39 -16.06
C ALA A 147 -7.25 0.99 -15.72
N GLN A 148 -7.36 1.31 -14.43
CA GLN A 148 -7.89 2.55 -13.88
C GLN A 148 -6.80 3.09 -12.94
N THR A 149 -6.55 4.39 -12.98
CA THR A 149 -5.57 5.07 -12.13
C THR A 149 -6.22 5.84 -10.99
N ASN A 150 -5.45 6.14 -9.94
CA ASN A 150 -5.84 7.08 -8.90
C ASN A 150 -4.67 7.95 -8.44
N ALA A 151 -4.74 9.22 -8.75
CA ALA A 151 -3.77 10.24 -8.34
C ALA A 151 -4.31 11.14 -7.21
N LEU A 152 -5.35 10.71 -6.48
CA LEU A 152 -6.14 11.57 -5.60
C LEU A 152 -6.41 10.93 -4.24
N VAL A 153 -6.32 11.74 -3.18
CA VAL A 153 -6.82 11.43 -1.84
C VAL A 153 -8.01 12.35 -1.56
N ARG A 154 -9.16 11.77 -1.21
CA ARG A 154 -10.41 12.51 -0.96
C ARG A 154 -10.94 12.28 0.43
N GLY A 155 -11.46 13.33 1.06
CA GLY A 155 -12.09 13.21 2.36
C GLY A 155 -12.65 14.53 2.88
N VAL A 156 -12.90 14.55 4.18
CA VAL A 156 -13.40 15.72 4.92
C VAL A 156 -12.59 15.86 6.21
N ALA A 157 -12.19 17.08 6.54
CA ALA A 157 -11.60 17.43 7.83
C ALA A 157 -12.59 18.28 8.63
N GLU A 158 -12.83 17.95 9.90
CA GLU A 158 -13.74 18.69 10.79
C GLU A 158 -13.11 19.97 11.37
N SER A 159 -12.60 20.82 10.47
CA SER A 159 -12.12 22.18 10.75
C SER A 159 -12.17 23.03 9.48
N GLN A 160 -12.43 24.34 9.61
CA GLN A 160 -12.31 25.33 8.52
C GLN A 160 -10.88 25.85 8.30
N GLY A 161 -9.89 25.38 9.08
CA GLY A 161 -8.50 25.86 9.01
C GLY A 161 -8.31 27.24 9.68
N PRO A 162 -7.37 28.08 9.20
CA PRO A 162 -6.49 27.86 8.06
C PRO A 162 -5.46 26.75 8.31
N PHE A 163 -4.97 26.17 7.20
CA PHE A 163 -4.00 25.08 7.21
C PHE A 163 -2.62 25.55 6.73
N GLU A 164 -1.58 24.87 7.20
CA GLU A 164 -0.18 25.07 6.77
C GLU A 164 0.41 23.82 6.10
N GLY A 165 -0.35 22.72 5.99
CA GLY A 165 0.14 21.47 5.42
C GLY A 165 -0.69 20.23 5.73
N VAL A 166 -0.06 19.07 5.53
CA VAL A 166 -0.65 17.74 5.70
C VAL A 166 0.36 16.75 6.31
N THR A 167 -0.12 15.80 7.10
CA THR A 167 0.63 14.59 7.48
C THR A 167 -0.07 13.33 6.97
N PHE A 168 0.72 12.30 6.63
CA PHE A 168 0.24 10.98 6.26
C PHE A 168 1.37 9.96 6.42
N ARG A 169 1.08 8.67 6.26
CA ARG A 169 2.03 7.56 6.38
C ARG A 169 2.16 6.75 5.11
N LEU A 170 3.37 6.24 4.86
CA LEU A 170 3.58 5.18 3.86
C LEU A 170 2.98 3.85 4.34
N GLY A 171 2.35 3.12 3.43
CA GLY A 171 1.94 1.73 3.60
C GLY A 171 0.51 1.55 4.10
N VAL A 172 0.25 0.37 4.64
CA VAL A 172 -1.08 -0.08 5.11
C VAL A 172 -1.04 -0.33 6.63
N PRO A 173 -2.04 0.08 7.43
CA PRO A 173 -2.17 -0.29 8.84
C PRO A 173 -2.01 -1.79 9.06
N ILE A 174 -1.43 -2.21 10.19
CA ILE A 174 -1.05 -3.62 10.39
C ILE A 174 -2.27 -4.56 10.33
N GLU A 175 -3.40 -4.13 10.91
CA GLU A 175 -4.73 -4.78 10.88
C GLU A 175 -5.24 -5.09 9.47
N LEU A 176 -4.88 -4.25 8.49
CA LEU A 176 -5.33 -4.36 7.09
C LEU A 176 -4.23 -4.91 6.17
N ASN A 177 -2.98 -4.93 6.63
CA ASN A 177 -1.82 -5.28 5.81
C ASN A 177 -1.78 -6.77 5.45
N HIS A 178 -2.25 -7.65 6.33
CA HIS A 178 -2.05 -9.10 6.22
C HIS A 178 -3.32 -9.90 5.88
N ILE A 179 -4.46 -9.25 5.64
CA ILE A 179 -5.73 -9.92 5.29
C ILE A 179 -5.68 -10.57 3.90
N GLU A 180 -6.45 -11.64 3.65
CA GLU A 180 -6.50 -12.29 2.33
C GLU A 180 -6.99 -11.33 1.23
N ALA A 181 -6.10 -11.00 0.27
CA ALA A 181 -6.38 -10.01 -0.77
C ALA A 181 -7.56 -10.40 -1.67
N GLN A 182 -7.72 -11.69 -1.99
CA GLN A 182 -8.82 -12.16 -2.85
C GLN A 182 -10.22 -11.91 -2.26
N SER A 183 -10.32 -11.70 -0.95
CA SER A 183 -11.57 -11.44 -0.22
C SER A 183 -11.65 -10.06 0.44
N ALA A 184 -10.62 -9.23 0.27
CA ALA A 184 -10.59 -7.90 0.84
C ALA A 184 -11.52 -6.94 0.07
N PRO A 185 -11.98 -5.84 0.69
CA PRO A 185 -12.53 -4.70 -0.02
C PRO A 185 -11.47 -4.03 -0.91
N ALA A 186 -11.90 -3.32 -1.96
CA ALA A 186 -11.01 -2.42 -2.69
C ALA A 186 -10.58 -1.24 -1.78
N PRO A 187 -9.34 -0.73 -1.88
CA PRO A 187 -8.28 -1.13 -2.81
C PRO A 187 -7.41 -2.30 -2.33
N LEU A 188 -7.67 -2.87 -1.14
CA LEU A 188 -6.84 -3.92 -0.53
C LEU A 188 -6.92 -5.29 -1.25
N ASN A 189 -7.73 -5.39 -2.30
CA ASN A 189 -7.88 -6.54 -3.18
C ASN A 189 -7.03 -6.48 -4.46
N VAL A 190 -6.26 -5.42 -4.68
CA VAL A 190 -5.35 -5.30 -5.83
C VAL A 190 -4.19 -6.30 -5.68
N THR A 191 -4.30 -7.46 -6.32
CA THR A 191 -3.35 -8.58 -6.20
C THR A 191 -1.98 -8.34 -6.87
N GLY A 192 -1.84 -7.25 -7.64
CA GLY A 192 -0.53 -6.72 -8.05
C GLY A 192 0.30 -6.21 -6.87
N MET A 193 -0.38 -5.75 -5.81
CA MET A 193 0.17 -5.03 -4.66
C MET A 193 0.22 -5.87 -3.37
N GLU A 194 0.21 -7.20 -3.47
CA GLU A 194 0.29 -8.13 -2.33
C GLU A 194 1.44 -9.14 -2.47
N HIS A 195 1.71 -9.90 -1.40
CA HIS A 195 2.71 -10.98 -1.39
C HIS A 195 2.29 -12.18 -0.52
N GLY A 196 0.99 -12.42 -0.33
CA GLY A 196 0.42 -13.42 0.57
C GLY A 196 0.23 -12.91 2.00
N GLN A 197 -0.65 -13.56 2.77
CA GLN A 197 -1.04 -13.11 4.11
C GLN A 197 0.14 -12.98 5.09
N SER A 198 1.11 -13.90 5.07
CA SER A 198 2.31 -13.83 5.94
C SER A 198 3.18 -12.59 5.70
N ALA A 199 3.16 -12.07 4.47
CA ALA A 199 4.09 -11.07 3.96
C ALA A 199 3.44 -9.68 3.77
N GLY A 200 2.13 -9.65 3.55
CA GLY A 200 1.31 -8.44 3.50
C GLY A 200 1.28 -7.72 2.14
N ARG A 201 0.93 -6.43 2.15
CA ARG A 201 0.92 -5.56 0.97
C ARG A 201 2.32 -5.05 0.62
N GLN A 202 2.56 -4.84 -0.66
CA GLN A 202 3.63 -3.97 -1.15
C GLN A 202 3.20 -2.53 -0.89
N PHE A 203 3.95 -1.77 -0.09
CA PHE A 203 3.67 -0.37 0.22
C PHE A 203 4.09 0.56 -0.91
N ILE A 204 5.17 0.20 -1.61
CA ILE A 204 5.61 0.82 -2.87
C ILE A 204 5.89 -0.32 -3.85
N ARG A 205 5.40 -0.15 -5.07
CA ARG A 205 5.81 -0.90 -6.25
C ARG A 205 6.12 0.12 -7.35
N VAL A 206 7.38 0.19 -7.76
CA VAL A 206 7.80 1.01 -8.90
C VAL A 206 8.62 0.14 -9.85
N ALA A 207 8.21 0.08 -11.11
CA ALA A 207 8.88 -0.67 -12.16
C ALA A 207 9.05 0.16 -13.44
N PHE A 208 10.23 0.04 -14.04
CA PHE A 208 10.62 0.66 -15.30
C PHE A 208 11.64 -0.23 -16.04
N TYR A 209 11.93 0.08 -17.30
CA TYR A 209 12.97 -0.60 -18.08
C TYR A 209 13.52 0.30 -19.19
N GLN A 210 14.57 -0.14 -19.90
CA GLN A 210 15.06 0.53 -21.10
C GLN A 210 15.30 -0.49 -22.22
N GLU A 211 14.68 -0.29 -23.39
CA GLU A 211 14.81 -1.19 -24.55
C GLU A 211 16.14 -1.02 -25.30
N ALA A 212 17.26 -1.38 -24.65
CA ALA A 212 18.59 -1.30 -25.28
C ALA A 212 19.53 -2.49 -25.01
N GLN A 213 19.22 -3.39 -24.07
CA GLN A 213 20.08 -4.53 -23.73
C GLN A 213 19.62 -5.82 -24.42
N VAL A 214 20.37 -6.23 -25.45
CA VAL A 214 20.02 -7.39 -26.28
C VAL A 214 20.17 -8.69 -25.49
N ASN A 215 19.05 -9.41 -25.30
CA ASN A 215 18.87 -10.74 -24.70
C ASN A 215 18.34 -10.84 -23.24
N SER A 216 18.06 -9.73 -22.57
CA SER A 216 17.06 -9.71 -21.50
C SER A 216 16.52 -8.28 -21.38
N PRO A 217 15.20 -8.05 -21.31
CA PRO A 217 14.72 -6.76 -20.84
C PRO A 217 15.29 -6.49 -19.45
N SER A 218 16.04 -5.40 -19.32
CA SER A 218 16.54 -4.89 -18.05
C SER A 218 15.38 -4.21 -17.31
N TYR A 219 14.48 -5.03 -16.77
CA TYR A 219 13.49 -4.55 -15.82
C TYR A 219 14.18 -4.08 -14.54
N HIS A 220 13.62 -3.04 -13.93
CA HIS A 220 14.07 -2.49 -12.67
C HIS A 220 12.84 -2.36 -11.76
N LEU A 221 12.67 -3.30 -10.83
CA LEU A 221 11.54 -3.33 -9.87
C LEU A 221 12.02 -3.02 -8.44
N LEU A 222 11.51 -1.94 -7.86
CA LEU A 222 11.44 -1.76 -6.41
C LEU A 222 10.15 -2.38 -5.88
N SER A 223 10.27 -3.31 -4.93
CA SER A 223 9.17 -3.74 -4.06
C SER A 223 9.52 -3.43 -2.60
N PHE A 224 8.75 -2.56 -1.96
CA PHE A 224 8.96 -2.13 -0.58
C PHE A 224 7.78 -2.56 0.28
N ARG A 225 8.01 -3.33 1.35
CA ARG A 225 6.95 -3.79 2.28
C ARG A 225 7.49 -3.93 3.71
N SER A 226 6.60 -4.23 4.65
CA SER A 226 6.97 -4.59 6.02
C SER A 226 7.70 -5.94 6.10
N VAL A 227 8.67 -6.04 7.00
CA VAL A 227 9.39 -7.28 7.36
C VAL A 227 8.72 -7.89 8.59
N CYS A 228 7.72 -8.73 8.37
CA CYS A 228 6.96 -9.42 9.43
C CYS A 228 7.11 -10.95 9.36
N ASP A 229 7.81 -11.46 8.36
CA ASP A 229 7.83 -12.87 7.97
C ASP A 229 8.43 -13.80 9.07
N GLU A 230 9.21 -13.26 10.01
CA GLU A 230 9.74 -13.97 11.21
C GLU A 230 8.92 -13.74 12.50
N ALA A 231 7.94 -12.83 12.49
CA ALA A 231 7.15 -12.43 13.68
C ALA A 231 6.08 -13.46 14.08
N VAL A 232 5.78 -14.41 13.19
CA VAL A 232 4.57 -15.23 13.22
C VAL A 232 4.87 -16.71 13.04
N ILE A 233 4.09 -17.56 13.71
CA ILE A 233 4.02 -18.99 13.40
C ILE A 233 3.51 -19.14 11.96
N GLU A 234 4.15 -20.01 11.16
CA GLU A 234 3.96 -20.18 9.72
C GLU A 234 2.55 -19.83 9.21
N GLY A 235 2.44 -18.71 8.50
CA GLY A 235 1.22 -18.31 7.78
C GLY A 235 0.16 -17.53 8.58
N GLN A 236 0.44 -17.04 9.78
CA GLN A 236 -0.44 -16.10 10.49
C GLN A 236 -0.09 -14.63 10.19
N ALA A 237 -1.03 -13.72 10.48
CA ALA A 237 -0.78 -12.28 10.49
C ALA A 237 -0.18 -11.84 11.84
N PRO A 238 0.72 -10.83 11.87
CA PRO A 238 1.13 -10.19 13.11
C PRO A 238 0.00 -9.34 13.71
N ASP A 239 -0.10 -9.30 15.04
CA ASP A 239 -1.12 -8.52 15.77
C ASP A 239 -0.69 -7.04 16.01
N ASP A 240 0.60 -6.72 15.92
CA ASP A 240 1.11 -5.35 16.07
C ASP A 240 2.31 -5.07 15.13
N ALA A 241 2.42 -3.84 14.61
CA ALA A 241 3.56 -3.42 13.79
C ALA A 241 4.91 -3.41 14.54
N ARG A 242 4.89 -3.56 15.86
CA ARG A 242 6.07 -3.74 16.71
C ARG A 242 6.60 -5.18 16.71
N ASP A 243 5.78 -6.15 16.30
CA ASP A 243 6.19 -7.54 16.16
C ASP A 243 7.01 -7.76 14.88
N CYS A 244 6.76 -6.94 13.85
CA CYS A 244 7.57 -6.87 12.63
C CYS A 244 8.97 -6.32 12.92
N LEU A 245 10.01 -7.01 12.42
CA LEU A 245 11.42 -6.59 12.51
C LEU A 245 11.63 -5.18 11.94
N LYS A 246 10.98 -4.89 10.81
CA LYS A 246 10.97 -3.57 10.16
C LYS A 246 9.53 -3.26 9.72
N PRO A 247 8.79 -2.38 10.41
CA PRO A 247 7.40 -2.07 10.04
C PRO A 247 7.30 -1.28 8.75
N ASN A 248 8.36 -0.56 8.35
CA ASN A 248 8.51 0.12 7.06
C ASN A 248 7.37 1.10 6.73
N ARG A 249 6.87 1.80 7.75
CA ARG A 249 5.84 2.85 7.65
C ARG A 249 6.48 4.19 7.99
N ALA A 250 6.81 4.95 6.95
CA ALA A 250 7.36 6.30 7.07
C ALA A 250 6.27 7.30 7.47
N ASP A 251 6.62 8.28 8.31
CA ASP A 251 5.78 9.43 8.66
C ASP A 251 6.15 10.62 7.76
N TYR A 252 5.18 11.19 7.05
CA TYR A 252 5.35 12.40 6.26
C TYR A 252 4.68 13.58 6.97
N ARG A 253 5.38 14.72 7.04
CA ARG A 253 4.84 16.02 7.42
C ARG A 253 5.29 17.04 6.38
N LEU A 254 4.35 17.46 5.53
CA LEU A 254 4.60 18.43 4.47
C LEU A 254 3.92 19.75 4.85
N SER A 255 4.62 20.86 4.68
CA SER A 255 4.07 22.20 4.95
C SER A 255 4.45 23.19 3.86
N SER A 256 3.52 24.08 3.51
CA SER A 256 3.73 25.17 2.56
C SER A 256 2.94 26.41 2.97
N GLN A 257 3.43 27.60 2.60
CA GLN A 257 2.74 28.86 2.86
C GLN A 257 1.49 28.96 2.00
N GLY A 258 0.31 29.11 2.63
CA GLY A 258 -0.96 29.17 1.90
C GLY A 258 -1.47 27.82 1.40
N PHE A 259 -1.08 26.71 2.04
CA PHE A 259 -1.59 25.37 1.74
C PHE A 259 -3.13 25.31 1.77
N ASP A 260 -3.74 24.95 0.64
CA ASP A 260 -5.17 24.69 0.51
C ASP A 260 -5.40 23.19 0.25
N PRO A 261 -6.13 22.46 1.13
CA PRO A 261 -6.37 21.02 0.97
C PRO A 261 -7.28 20.63 -0.21
N GLY A 262 -7.90 21.58 -0.91
CA GLY A 262 -8.65 21.35 -2.16
C GLY A 262 -7.89 21.66 -3.44
N GLU A 263 -6.76 22.38 -3.35
CA GLU A 263 -5.92 22.74 -4.51
C GLU A 263 -4.49 22.15 -4.44
N ALA A 264 -4.05 21.63 -3.30
CA ALA A 264 -2.70 21.13 -3.09
C ALA A 264 -2.29 20.00 -4.03
N GLU A 265 -1.17 20.20 -4.72
CA GLU A 265 -0.43 19.17 -5.45
C GLU A 265 0.79 18.71 -4.64
N ILE A 266 0.95 17.39 -4.51
CA ILE A 266 2.01 16.71 -3.78
C ILE A 266 2.80 15.87 -4.79
N LEU A 267 4.08 16.15 -4.92
CA LEU A 267 5.00 15.43 -5.78
C LEU A 267 5.58 14.23 -5.03
N ILE A 268 5.64 13.10 -5.73
CA ILE A 268 6.36 11.88 -5.35
C ILE A 268 7.57 11.79 -6.27
N ASP A 269 8.72 12.19 -5.76
CA ASP A 269 9.97 12.36 -6.49
C ASP A 269 10.72 11.03 -6.56
N LEU A 270 10.63 10.38 -7.73
CA LEU A 270 11.32 9.14 -8.03
C LEU A 270 12.83 9.35 -8.20
N GLY A 271 13.26 10.56 -8.58
CA GLY A 271 14.68 10.90 -8.63
C GLY A 271 15.31 10.83 -7.24
N GLU A 272 14.62 11.38 -6.24
CA GLU A 272 14.99 11.26 -4.83
C GLU A 272 14.88 9.81 -4.32
N LEU A 273 13.80 9.08 -4.65
CA LEU A 273 13.62 7.68 -4.24
C LEU A 273 14.75 6.77 -4.75
N PHE A 274 15.19 6.95 -6.00
CA PHE A 274 16.27 6.17 -6.61
C PHE A 274 17.64 6.86 -6.55
N SER A 275 17.79 7.96 -5.80
CA SER A 275 19.03 8.76 -5.71
C SER A 275 20.29 7.98 -5.31
N GLY A 276 20.13 6.86 -4.62
CA GLY A 276 21.22 5.95 -4.24
C GLY A 276 21.65 4.95 -5.32
N TYR A 277 21.07 4.98 -6.53
CA TYR A 277 21.26 3.98 -7.59
C TYR A 277 21.71 4.58 -8.93
N ASP A 278 22.68 3.92 -9.55
CA ASP A 278 23.02 4.08 -10.97
C ASP A 278 23.03 2.70 -11.63
N VAL A 279 21.94 2.35 -12.31
CA VAL A 279 21.78 1.03 -12.94
C VAL A 279 22.50 0.92 -14.28
N SER A 280 23.06 2.03 -14.81
CA SER A 280 23.97 1.98 -15.96
C SER A 280 25.29 1.29 -15.61
N GLN A 281 25.63 1.20 -14.31
CA GLN A 281 26.85 0.59 -13.77
C GLN A 281 26.64 -0.87 -13.29
N ALA A 282 25.71 -1.62 -13.89
CA ALA A 282 25.31 -2.95 -13.45
C ALA A 282 26.49 -3.94 -13.25
N GLY A 283 26.52 -4.60 -12.08
CA GLY A 283 27.55 -5.56 -11.67
C GLY A 283 27.10 -6.45 -10.51
N ASP A 284 27.92 -7.46 -10.18
CA ASP A 284 27.69 -8.41 -9.07
C ASP A 284 27.86 -7.76 -7.67
N ASP A 285 28.29 -6.51 -7.61
CA ASP A 285 28.38 -5.69 -6.41
C ASP A 285 27.07 -4.93 -6.12
N ALA A 286 26.96 -4.37 -4.91
CA ALA A 286 25.71 -3.82 -4.38
C ALA A 286 25.25 -2.48 -5.00
N GLN A 287 25.85 -2.05 -6.11
CA GLN A 287 25.64 -0.74 -6.72
C GLN A 287 24.34 -0.64 -7.55
N GLY A 288 23.84 -1.77 -8.04
CA GLY A 288 22.61 -1.86 -8.86
C GLY A 288 21.53 -2.77 -8.26
N PHE A 289 20.54 -3.12 -9.09
CA PHE A 289 19.52 -4.13 -8.79
C PHE A 289 20.17 -5.53 -8.72
N ASN A 290 19.41 -6.55 -8.30
CA ASN A 290 19.89 -7.93 -8.39
C ASN A 290 20.00 -8.41 -9.86
N ALA A 291 20.55 -9.61 -10.07
CA ALA A 291 20.72 -10.19 -11.40
C ALA A 291 19.40 -10.44 -12.18
N GLU A 292 18.25 -10.39 -11.50
CA GLU A 292 16.91 -10.48 -12.10
C GLU A 292 16.30 -9.10 -12.39
N GLY A 293 16.99 -7.99 -12.07
CA GLY A 293 16.45 -6.64 -12.21
C GLY A 293 15.52 -6.21 -11.07
N ARG A 294 15.65 -6.82 -9.88
CA ARG A 294 14.74 -6.61 -8.73
C ARG A 294 15.49 -6.16 -7.47
N VAL A 295 14.84 -5.32 -6.67
CA VAL A 295 15.21 -5.05 -5.29
C VAL A 295 13.97 -5.20 -4.40
N ASP A 296 14.09 -6.09 -3.43
CA ASP A 296 13.02 -6.53 -2.54
C ASP A 296 13.33 -6.14 -1.10
N CYS A 297 12.75 -5.04 -0.63
CA CYS A 297 12.99 -4.55 0.71
C CYS A 297 12.00 -5.15 1.70
N PHE A 298 12.14 -6.48 1.88
CA PHE A 298 11.36 -7.27 2.83
C PHE A 298 12.16 -8.30 3.66
N SER A 299 13.47 -8.48 3.41
CA SER A 299 14.34 -9.32 4.25
C SER A 299 15.81 -8.94 4.01
N PRO A 300 16.71 -9.03 5.01
CA PRO A 300 18.14 -8.92 4.78
C PRO A 300 18.66 -9.94 3.75
N LEU A 301 18.06 -11.13 3.67
CA LEU A 301 18.59 -12.30 2.96
C LEU A 301 18.16 -12.42 1.48
N HIS A 302 17.33 -11.53 0.94
CA HIS A 302 16.61 -11.77 -0.32
C HIS A 302 16.81 -10.71 -1.42
N ALA A 303 18.01 -10.15 -1.54
CA ALA A 303 18.41 -9.38 -2.74
C ALA A 303 18.93 -10.27 -3.90
N GLY A 304 18.31 -11.44 -4.09
CA GLY A 304 18.65 -12.45 -5.10
C GLY A 304 19.72 -13.47 -4.68
N ASP A 305 19.84 -14.54 -5.48
CA ASP A 305 20.89 -15.58 -5.36
C ASP A 305 22.28 -14.98 -5.63
N LEU A 306 22.91 -14.46 -4.58
CA LEU A 306 24.19 -13.77 -4.67
C LEU A 306 25.36 -14.74 -4.42
N PRO A 307 26.40 -14.74 -5.30
CA PRO A 307 27.59 -15.54 -5.06
C PRO A 307 28.34 -15.04 -3.83
N GLY A 308 28.58 -15.94 -2.86
CA GLY A 308 29.31 -15.61 -1.62
C GLY A 308 28.85 -16.36 -0.37
N GLY A 309 27.64 -16.95 -0.40
CA GLY A 309 27.02 -17.58 0.78
C GLY A 309 26.18 -16.59 1.60
N GLU A 310 25.44 -17.10 2.58
CA GLU A 310 24.36 -16.38 3.28
C GLU A 310 24.79 -15.02 3.87
N GLU A 311 25.98 -14.94 4.48
CA GLU A 311 26.51 -13.70 5.09
C GLU A 311 26.81 -12.61 4.05
N GLN A 312 27.38 -12.98 2.90
CA GLN A 312 27.68 -12.02 1.83
C GLN A 312 26.40 -11.60 1.10
N ALA A 313 25.46 -12.52 0.88
CA ALA A 313 24.14 -12.21 0.34
C ALA A 313 23.36 -11.25 1.25
N ALA A 314 23.41 -11.47 2.57
CA ALA A 314 22.80 -10.58 3.57
C ALA A 314 23.39 -9.17 3.52
N SER A 315 24.73 -9.05 3.44
CA SER A 315 25.43 -7.76 3.37
C SER A 315 25.07 -6.96 2.11
N ILE A 316 25.10 -7.60 0.94
CA ILE A 316 24.75 -6.96 -0.34
C ILE A 316 23.25 -6.58 -0.37
N GLY A 317 22.38 -7.42 0.19
CA GLY A 317 20.95 -7.12 0.29
C GLY A 317 20.63 -5.97 1.22
N ALA A 318 21.35 -5.87 2.34
CA ALA A 318 21.29 -4.72 3.21
C ALA A 318 21.80 -3.44 2.53
N GLU A 319 22.93 -3.50 1.84
CA GLU A 319 23.50 -2.32 1.16
C GLU A 319 22.62 -1.85 -0.02
N ARG A 320 22.00 -2.76 -0.78
CA ARG A 320 20.98 -2.40 -1.77
C ARG A 320 19.80 -1.73 -1.07
N CYS A 321 19.05 -2.47 -0.25
CA CYS A 321 17.81 -1.94 0.30
C CYS A 321 17.98 -0.69 1.18
N GLY A 322 19.09 -0.56 1.91
CA GLY A 322 19.39 0.61 2.73
C GLY A 322 19.37 1.93 1.96
N ARG A 323 19.67 1.92 0.65
CA ARG A 323 19.64 3.11 -0.22
C ARG A 323 18.24 3.73 -0.33
N PHE A 324 17.16 2.95 -0.19
CA PHE A 324 15.78 3.45 -0.22
C PHE A 324 15.28 3.99 1.13
N TYR A 325 15.86 3.55 2.26
CA TYR A 325 15.31 3.88 3.58
C TYR A 325 15.52 5.36 3.94
N ASN A 326 16.71 5.91 3.68
CA ASN A 326 17.02 7.31 4.01
C ASN A 326 16.19 8.34 3.21
N PRO A 327 15.99 8.22 1.87
CA PRO A 327 15.03 9.07 1.13
C PRO A 327 13.59 8.97 1.66
N LEU A 328 13.17 7.80 2.14
CA LEU A 328 11.88 7.57 2.79
C LEU A 328 11.83 8.02 4.26
N GLY A 329 12.90 8.59 4.82
CA GLY A 329 12.96 9.04 6.23
C GLY A 329 12.99 7.91 7.26
N LEU A 330 13.34 6.69 6.86
CA LEU A 330 13.42 5.50 7.69
C LEU A 330 14.87 5.17 8.06
N ASP A 331 15.08 4.71 9.30
CA ASP A 331 16.31 4.02 9.69
C ASP A 331 16.32 2.61 9.08
N TYR A 332 17.43 2.21 8.44
CA TYR A 332 17.51 0.89 7.79
C TYR A 332 17.34 -0.26 8.77
N GLU A 333 17.98 -0.20 9.95
CA GLU A 333 18.02 -1.34 10.87
C GLU A 333 16.67 -1.63 11.50
N SER A 334 15.96 -0.60 11.94
CA SER A 334 14.65 -0.74 12.59
C SER A 334 13.45 -0.61 11.65
N GLY A 335 13.62 -0.06 10.44
CA GLY A 335 12.51 0.25 9.53
C GLY A 335 11.49 1.23 10.10
N ARG A 336 11.94 2.16 10.96
CA ARG A 336 11.11 3.14 11.67
C ARG A 336 11.55 4.57 11.29
N PRO A 337 10.66 5.57 11.39
CA PRO A 337 11.00 6.96 11.17
C PRO A 337 12.20 7.41 12.00
N GLN A 338 13.22 7.96 11.33
CA GLN A 338 14.47 8.35 11.98
C GLN A 338 14.41 9.79 12.47
N GLN A 339 14.65 10.02 13.77
CA GLN A 339 14.64 11.37 14.33
C GLN A 339 15.73 12.25 13.70
N GLY A 340 15.31 13.42 13.20
CA GLY A 340 16.21 14.42 12.61
C GLY A 340 16.64 14.13 11.17
N VAL A 341 16.14 13.05 10.54
CA VAL A 341 16.22 12.86 9.09
C VAL A 341 14.95 13.39 8.46
N THR A 342 15.11 14.22 7.43
CA THR A 342 14.01 14.67 6.58
C THR A 342 14.00 13.78 5.36
N GLN A 343 12.90 13.05 5.15
CA GLN A 343 12.61 12.36 3.88
C GLN A 343 12.64 13.35 2.71
N SER A 344 13.02 12.89 1.52
CA SER A 344 13.11 13.73 0.32
C SER A 344 12.11 13.38 -0.78
N VAL A 345 11.45 12.22 -0.69
CA VAL A 345 10.56 11.69 -1.75
C VAL A 345 9.26 12.49 -1.91
N PHE A 346 8.65 12.96 -0.82
CA PHE A 346 7.38 13.70 -0.87
C PHE A 346 7.57 15.19 -0.63
N ARG A 347 6.99 16.04 -1.49
CA ARG A 347 6.98 17.50 -1.31
C ARG A 347 5.70 18.11 -1.88
N ILE A 348 5.26 19.25 -1.33
CA ILE A 348 4.22 20.06 -1.95
C ILE A 348 4.84 20.78 -3.17
N ALA A 349 4.11 20.89 -4.27
CA ALA A 349 4.55 21.68 -5.42
C ALA A 349 4.61 23.19 -5.08
N GLU A 350 5.58 23.91 -5.63
CA GLU A 350 5.78 25.36 -5.42
C GLU A 350 4.86 26.25 -6.28
#